data_AF-A0A5C3R236-F1
#
_entry.id   AF-A0A5C3R236-F1
#
_cell.length_a   1.000
_cell.length_b   1.000
_cell.length_c   1.000
_cell.angle_alpha   90.00
_cell.angle_beta   90.00
_cell.angle_gamma   90.00
#
_symmetry.space_group_name_H-M   'P 1'
#
loop_
_entity.id
_entity.type
_entity.pdbx_description
1 polymer ?
#
loop_
_entity_poly.entity_id
_entity_poly.type
_entity_poly.pdbx_seq_one_letter_code
_entity_poly.pdbx_strand_id
1 'polypeptide(L)'
;MNNTNQPKKETKEALRNFIAVNPSVVYTFDSERDAPESEICREQGPKGRECMILQMQSKQLFEAMQNHGFFCALPMDPSRTHMECKPIPKS
;
A
#
# COMPACT_ATOMS: atom_id res chain seq x y z
N MET A 1 24.14 7.74 -20.52
CA MET A 1 23.72 8.42 -19.28
C MET A 1 22.63 7.56 -18.67
N ASN A 2 22.95 6.70 -17.70
CA ASN A 2 21.98 5.75 -17.14
C ASN A 2 21.38 6.36 -15.87
N ASN A 3 20.07 6.56 -15.92
CA ASN A 3 19.33 7.39 -14.97
C ASN A 3 18.92 6.56 -13.75
N THR A 4 19.55 6.80 -12.61
CA THR A 4 19.31 6.12 -11.31
C THR A 4 17.93 6.41 -10.69
N ASN A 5 17.01 7.07 -11.41
CA ASN A 5 15.68 7.49 -10.94
C ASN A 5 14.51 6.60 -11.40
N GLN A 6 14.78 5.50 -12.11
CA GLN A 6 13.76 4.73 -12.82
C GLN A 6 12.94 3.74 -11.93
N PRO A 7 13.53 2.97 -11.00
CA PRO A 7 12.80 1.96 -10.22
C PRO A 7 11.71 2.57 -9.32
N LYS A 8 11.95 3.78 -8.81
CA LYS A 8 11.03 4.48 -7.91
C LYS A 8 9.81 5.05 -8.64
N LYS A 9 9.94 5.47 -9.90
CA LYS A 9 8.82 6.04 -10.66
C LYS A 9 7.83 4.96 -11.08
N GLU A 10 8.34 3.84 -11.58
CA GLU A 10 7.54 2.70 -12.01
C GLU A 10 6.76 2.09 -10.82
N THR A 11 7.40 1.93 -9.67
CA THR A 11 6.74 1.41 -8.46
C THR A 11 5.61 2.34 -7.96
N LYS A 12 5.81 3.67 -7.98
CA LYS A 12 4.77 4.63 -7.61
C LYS A 12 3.59 4.61 -8.58
N GLU A 13 3.86 4.45 -9.87
CA GLU A 13 2.83 4.32 -10.89
C GLU A 13 2.04 3.01 -10.75
N ALA A 14 2.73 1.90 -10.45
CA ALA A 14 2.09 0.62 -10.18
C ALA A 14 1.14 0.72 -8.96
N LEU A 15 1.60 1.33 -7.86
CA LEU A 15 0.76 1.58 -6.68
C LEU A 15 -0.46 2.45 -7.02
N ARG A 16 -0.26 3.56 -7.74
CA ARG A 16 -1.35 4.45 -8.15
C ARG A 16 -2.39 3.71 -8.98
N ASN A 17 -1.95 2.91 -9.96
CA ASN A 17 -2.85 2.15 -10.83
C ASN A 17 -3.58 1.05 -10.03
N PHE A 18 -2.90 0.40 -9.09
CA PHE A 18 -3.51 -0.58 -8.19
C PHE A 18 -4.62 0.05 -7.33
N ILE A 19 -4.39 1.24 -6.77
CA ILE A 19 -5.41 1.99 -6.00
C ILE A 19 -6.58 2.43 -6.89
N ALA A 20 -6.30 2.88 -8.12
CA ALA A 20 -7.30 3.43 -9.03
C ALA A 20 -8.39 2.42 -9.42
N VAL A 21 -8.11 1.11 -9.37
CA VAL A 21 -9.10 0.05 -9.61
C VAL A 21 -10.26 0.14 -8.61
N ASN A 22 -9.97 0.43 -7.33
CA ASN A 22 -11.00 0.63 -6.32
C ASN A 22 -10.48 1.49 -5.15
N PRO A 23 -10.67 2.82 -5.21
CA PRO A 23 -10.11 3.73 -4.19
C PRO A 23 -10.94 3.79 -2.90
N SER A 24 -12.10 3.12 -2.83
CA SER A 24 -13.02 3.18 -1.69
C SER A 24 -12.97 1.97 -0.76
N VAL A 25 -12.09 0.99 -1.02
CA VAL A 25 -11.93 -0.20 -0.18
C VAL A 25 -10.77 -0.09 0.79
N VAL A 26 -10.71 -1.04 1.72
CA VAL A 26 -9.58 -1.20 2.63
C VAL A 26 -8.43 -1.88 1.91
N TYR A 27 -7.23 -1.33 2.12
CA TYR A 27 -5.98 -1.95 1.71
C TYR A 27 -5.23 -2.41 2.95
N THR A 28 -4.45 -3.47 2.84
CA THR A 28 -3.49 -3.87 3.86
C THR A 28 -2.11 -3.90 3.27
N PHE A 29 -1.08 -3.59 4.05
CA PHE A 29 0.27 -3.90 3.64
C PHE A 29 1.10 -4.45 4.80
N ASP A 30 2.06 -5.31 4.44
CA ASP A 30 3.04 -5.87 5.36
C ASP A 30 4.43 -5.85 4.71
N SER A 31 5.46 -5.86 5.54
CA SER A 31 6.86 -5.80 5.14
C SER A 31 7.70 -6.37 6.25
N GLU A 32 8.68 -7.19 5.88
CA GLU A 32 9.75 -7.53 6.80
C GLU A 32 10.50 -6.26 7.23
N ARG A 33 11.06 -6.30 8.45
CA ARG A 33 11.82 -5.17 9.01
C ARG A 33 13.00 -4.85 8.09
N ASP A 34 13.12 -3.57 7.72
CA ASP A 34 14.17 -3.03 6.84
C ASP A 34 14.21 -3.61 5.42
N ALA A 35 13.20 -4.40 5.02
CA ALA A 35 13.11 -4.93 3.67
C ALA A 35 12.90 -3.82 2.63
N PRO A 36 13.51 -3.94 1.44
CA PRO A 36 13.36 -2.96 0.36
C PRO A 36 11.97 -3.02 -0.30
N GLU A 37 11.18 -4.05 -0.01
CA GLU A 37 9.88 -4.32 -0.62
C GLU A 37 8.79 -4.54 0.43
N SER A 38 7.54 -4.33 0.01
CA SER A 38 6.34 -4.56 0.82
C SER A 38 5.28 -5.26 -0.03
N GLU A 39 4.49 -6.13 0.59
CA GLU A 39 3.27 -6.64 -0.03
C GLU A 39 2.12 -5.68 0.28
N ILE A 40 1.39 -5.24 -0.75
CA ILE A 40 0.11 -4.55 -0.59
C ILE A 40 -1.01 -5.41 -1.12
N CYS A 41 -2.13 -5.44 -0.40
CA CYS A 41 -3.32 -6.17 -0.77
C CYS A 41 -4.56 -5.28 -0.73
N ARG A 42 -5.49 -5.56 -1.63
CA ARG A 42 -6.81 -4.94 -1.74
C ARG A 42 -7.86 -5.95 -1.30
N GLU A 43 -8.65 -5.59 -0.31
CA GLU A 43 -9.78 -6.40 0.14
C GLU A 43 -11.00 -6.15 -0.77
N GLN A 44 -11.48 -7.18 -1.51
CA GLN A 44 -12.61 -7.07 -2.45
C GLN A 44 -13.87 -7.81 -1.97
N GLY A 45 -13.97 -8.08 -0.66
CA GLY A 45 -15.12 -8.77 -0.08
C GLY A 45 -15.28 -10.20 -0.64
N PRO A 46 -16.46 -10.59 -1.19
CA PRO A 46 -16.68 -11.95 -1.71
C PRO A 46 -15.76 -12.36 -2.86
N LYS A 47 -15.19 -11.37 -3.58
CA LYS A 47 -14.27 -11.61 -4.70
C LYS A 47 -12.84 -11.97 -4.23
N GLY A 48 -12.61 -11.99 -2.92
CA GLY A 48 -11.34 -12.36 -2.32
C GLY A 48 -10.40 -11.17 -2.13
N ARG A 49 -9.13 -11.51 -1.93
CA ARG A 49 -8.03 -10.59 -1.68
C ARG A 49 -7.06 -10.65 -2.86
N GLU A 50 -6.65 -9.49 -3.37
CA GLU A 50 -5.67 -9.38 -4.45
C GLU A 50 -4.43 -8.67 -3.93
N CYS A 51 -3.24 -9.23 -4.16
CA CYS A 51 -1.98 -8.73 -3.61
C CYS A 51 -0.94 -8.49 -4.71
N MET A 52 -0.03 -7.54 -4.47
CA MET A 52 1.15 -7.33 -5.28
C MET A 52 2.35 -6.94 -4.41
N ILE A 53 3.55 -7.31 -4.87
CA ILE A 53 4.81 -6.86 -4.26
C ILE A 53 5.22 -5.52 -4.88
N LEU A 54 5.58 -4.57 -4.03
CA LEU A 54 6.12 -3.27 -4.41
C LEU A 54 7.56 -3.16 -3.94
N GLN A 55 8.46 -2.69 -4.80
CA GLN A 55 9.84 -2.34 -4.45
C GLN A 55 9.88 -1.00 -3.67
N MET A 56 9.21 -1.01 -2.52
CA MET A 56 9.00 0.12 -1.64
C MET A 56 9.05 -0.35 -0.18
N GLN A 57 9.87 0.30 0.64
CA GLN A 57 9.92 0.03 2.08
C GLN A 57 8.62 0.43 2.77
N SER A 58 8.28 -0.23 3.87
CA SER A 58 7.06 0.02 4.66
C SER A 58 6.79 1.50 4.98
N LYS A 59 7.82 2.25 5.39
CA LYS A 59 7.71 3.69 5.66
C LYS A 59 7.33 4.50 4.41
N GLN A 60 7.91 4.16 3.26
CA GLN A 60 7.61 4.83 2.00
C GLN A 60 6.20 4.48 1.51
N LEU A 61 5.77 3.23 1.70
CA LEU A 61 4.41 2.81 1.36
C LEU A 61 3.36 3.47 2.25
N PHE A 62 3.64 3.58 3.55
CA PHE A 62 2.82 4.33 4.51
C PHE A 62 2.63 5.80 4.10
N GLU A 63 3.70 6.47 3.70
CA GLU A 63 3.65 7.86 3.20
C GLU A 63 2.86 7.96 1.89
N ALA A 64 3.10 7.03 0.96
CA ALA A 64 2.42 7.01 -0.34
C ALA A 64 0.91 6.80 -0.20
N MET A 65 0.46 5.87 0.65
CA MET A 65 -0.96 5.64 0.91
C MET A 65 -1.65 6.88 1.49
N GLN A 66 -0.99 7.59 2.41
CA GLN A 66 -1.53 8.86 2.94
C GLN A 66 -1.64 9.95 1.87
N ASN A 67 -0.65 10.07 0.99
CA ASN A 67 -0.72 10.97 -0.16
C ASN A 67 -1.85 10.61 -1.14
N HIS A 68 -2.29 9.35 -1.14
CA HIS A 68 -3.45 8.87 -1.91
C HIS A 68 -4.78 9.00 -1.16
N GLY A 69 -4.80 9.62 0.03
CA GLY A 69 -6.03 9.87 0.79
C GLY A 69 -6.47 8.70 1.67
N PHE A 70 -5.52 7.89 2.15
CA PHE A 70 -5.80 6.80 3.09
C PHE A 70 -5.22 7.08 4.47
N PHE A 71 -5.98 6.76 5.51
CA PHE A 71 -5.48 6.67 6.88
C PHE A 71 -5.02 5.24 7.15
N CYS A 72 -3.74 5.06 7.49
CA CYS A 72 -3.15 3.76 7.76
C CYS A 72 -2.82 3.60 9.25
N ALA A 73 -3.21 2.48 9.86
CA ALA A 73 -2.90 2.16 11.25
C ALA A 73 -2.70 0.66 11.45
N LEU A 74 -1.98 0.27 12.51
CA LEU A 74 -2.02 -1.10 12.98
C LEU A 74 -3.43 -1.43 13.50
N PRO A 75 -3.93 -2.65 13.28
CA PRO A 75 -5.16 -3.13 13.89
C PRO A 75 -5.11 -3.04 15.41
N MET A 76 -6.28 -2.93 16.04
CA MET A 76 -6.40 -3.03 17.49
C MET A 76 -6.07 -4.43 18.03
N ASP A 77 -6.27 -5.45 17.20
CA ASP A 77 -5.91 -6.83 17.53
C ASP A 77 -4.38 -6.96 17.50
N PRO A 78 -3.72 -7.19 18.65
CA PRO A 78 -2.27 -7.24 18.75
C PRO A 78 -1.66 -8.46 18.06
N SER A 79 -2.46 -9.45 17.65
CA SER A 79 -1.99 -10.61 16.87
C SER A 79 -1.80 -10.29 15.38
N ARG A 80 -2.30 -9.14 14.90
CA ARG A 80 -2.25 -8.73 13.50
C ARG A 80 -1.15 -7.67 13.32
N THR A 81 -0.17 -7.96 12.48
CA THR A 81 1.01 -7.13 12.27
C THR A 81 0.98 -6.29 11.01
N HIS A 82 0.07 -6.59 10.07
CA HIS A 82 -0.10 -5.79 8.86
C HIS A 82 -0.75 -4.45 9.19
N MET A 83 -0.44 -3.43 8.39
CA MET A 83 -1.10 -2.13 8.45
C MET A 83 -2.43 -2.19 7.71
N GLU A 84 -3.49 -1.57 8.25
CA GLU A 84 -4.77 -1.36 7.58
C GLU A 84 -4.88 0.10 7.12
N CYS A 85 -5.10 0.30 5.82
CA CYS A 85 -5.29 1.60 5.18
C CYS A 85 -6.75 1.78 4.74
N LYS A 86 -7.45 2.74 5.35
CA LYS A 86 -8.86 3.04 5.09
C LYS A 86 -8.99 4.39 4.37
N PRO A 87 -9.87 4.53 3.37
CA PRO A 87 -10.05 5.80 2.67
C PRO A 87 -10.53 6.88 3.64
N ILE A 88 -9.93 8.07 3.56
CA ILE A 88 -10.33 9.22 4.36
C ILE A 88 -11.65 9.76 3.79
N PRO A 89 -12.71 9.92 4.61
CA PRO A 89 -13.95 10.53 4.17
C PRO A 89 -13.69 11.93 3.62
N LYS A 90 -14.24 12.24 2.44
CA LYS A 90 -14.23 13.60 1.91
C LYS A 90 -15.27 14.42 2.66
N SER A 91 -14.85 15.56 3.23
CA SER A 91 -15.76 16.57 3.80
C SER A 91 -16.64 17.22 2.73
#